data_AF-C3Z836-F1
#
_entry.id   AF-C3Z836-F1
#
_cell.length_a   1.000
_cell.length_b   1.000
_cell.length_c   1.000
_cell.angle_alpha   90.00
_cell.angle_beta   90.00
_cell.angle_gamma   90.00
#
_symmetry.space_group_name_H-M   'P 1'
#
loop_
_entity.id
_entity.type
_entity.pdbx_description
1 polymer ?
#
loop_
_entity_poly.entity_id
_entity_poly.type
_entity_poly.pdbx_seq_one_letter_code
_entity_poly.pdbx_strand_id
1 'polypeptide(L)'
;MGGVWSDTFGLIKGLVYGPHMLKSEDEYPTAFRTNNGVPAVVLLNRDTIQYVFNPEMYEKEPFYFGYLGTSKDVMRGHCPSMFLNGEEHRQKKALLIDAYKQGQKALPSVLFKQIKAHFGEWSRLDEVPDFEDRVFHFFSEALTEALFGRKVDGQLCRTWLNGLLNDFKTWIPMPSMARKRRLAIEAIPVMWKAIEEAPNWTEAYDFDSHHCAGQDIAFLTMKATLAVLLCYCSWELKDAPVWSDKTLRVGNPDDPVRLTRFSFRSEQAGRALGIRPDNTYPNSI
;
A
#
# COMPACT_ATOMS: atom_id res chain seq x y z
N MET A 1 -23.68 -25.05 0.40
CA MET A 1 -23.00 -24.42 1.55
C MET A 1 -22.96 -22.93 1.29
N GLY A 2 -23.70 -22.13 2.08
CA GLY A 2 -23.73 -20.67 1.93
C GLY A 2 -22.40 -20.08 2.38
N GLY A 3 -21.72 -19.37 1.48
CA GLY A 3 -20.44 -18.72 1.76
C GLY A 3 -20.59 -17.67 2.84
N VAL A 4 -19.52 -17.46 3.62
CA VAL A 4 -19.43 -16.56 4.78
C VAL A 4 -19.64 -15.07 4.42
N TRP A 5 -20.12 -14.77 3.21
CA TRP A 5 -20.31 -13.41 2.72
C TRP A 5 -21.48 -13.30 1.73
N SER A 6 -22.29 -14.36 1.53
CA SER A 6 -23.30 -14.38 0.45
C SER A 6 -24.48 -13.42 0.65
N ASP A 7 -24.63 -12.89 1.84
CA ASP A 7 -25.64 -11.91 2.23
C ASP A 7 -25.09 -11.07 3.39
N THR A 8 -25.88 -10.11 3.86
CA THR A 8 -25.54 -9.25 4.99
C THR A 8 -25.23 -10.04 6.27
N PHE A 9 -25.85 -11.20 6.48
CA PHE A 9 -25.59 -12.06 7.62
C PHE A 9 -24.27 -12.81 7.50
N GLY A 10 -23.93 -13.26 6.29
CA GLY A 10 -22.61 -13.72 5.89
C GLY A 10 -21.57 -12.66 6.21
N LEU A 11 -21.68 -11.46 5.63
CA LEU A 11 -20.76 -10.34 5.89
C LEU A 11 -20.50 -10.12 7.40
N ILE A 12 -21.56 -10.10 8.21
CA ILE A 12 -21.45 -9.97 9.68
C ILE A 12 -20.70 -11.17 10.28
N LYS A 13 -21.01 -12.40 9.87
CA LYS A 13 -20.27 -13.58 10.30
C LYS A 13 -18.80 -13.56 9.86
N GLY A 14 -18.48 -13.13 8.65
CA GLY A 14 -17.10 -13.01 8.17
C GLY A 14 -16.30 -11.91 8.84
N LEU A 15 -16.95 -10.82 9.24
CA LEU A 15 -16.37 -9.76 10.07
C LEU A 15 -16.06 -10.25 11.49
N VAL A 16 -16.94 -11.08 12.07
CA VAL A 16 -16.84 -11.53 13.47
C VAL A 16 -15.95 -12.77 13.62
N TYR A 17 -16.08 -13.74 12.72
CA TYR A 17 -15.49 -15.07 12.85
C TYR A 17 -14.38 -15.38 11.83
N GLY A 18 -14.10 -14.47 10.88
CA GLY A 18 -13.14 -14.72 9.80
C GLY A 18 -13.72 -15.56 8.66
N PRO A 19 -13.03 -15.68 7.51
CA PRO A 19 -13.48 -16.51 6.41
C PRO A 19 -12.96 -17.94 6.64
N HIS A 20 -13.82 -18.88 6.97
CA HIS A 20 -13.42 -20.29 6.88
C HIS A 20 -13.30 -20.68 5.39
N MET A 21 -12.11 -20.50 4.80
CA MET A 21 -11.98 -20.62 3.34
C MET A 21 -10.83 -21.51 2.86
N LEU A 22 -9.94 -21.99 3.74
CA LEU A 22 -8.88 -22.91 3.36
C LEU A 22 -8.75 -24.00 4.44
N LYS A 23 -9.36 -25.18 4.21
CA LYS A 23 -9.15 -26.35 5.06
C LYS A 23 -7.75 -26.90 4.80
N SER A 24 -6.91 -26.95 5.81
CA SER A 24 -5.49 -27.35 5.70
C SER A 24 -5.22 -28.78 5.22
N GLU A 25 -6.25 -29.61 5.01
CA GLU A 25 -6.09 -31.08 4.93
C GLU A 25 -6.55 -31.73 3.61
N ASP A 26 -7.12 -31.00 2.65
CA ASP A 26 -7.56 -31.56 1.35
C ASP A 26 -6.79 -30.95 0.16
N GLU A 27 -6.56 -31.74 -0.90
CA GLU A 27 -6.10 -31.23 -2.21
C GLU A 27 -7.04 -30.11 -2.69
N TYR A 28 -6.53 -28.88 -2.74
CA TYR A 28 -7.33 -27.76 -3.21
C TYR A 28 -7.67 -27.94 -4.69
N PRO A 29 -8.94 -27.85 -5.08
CA PRO A 29 -9.29 -27.84 -6.49
C PRO A 29 -8.66 -26.61 -7.17
N THR A 30 -8.07 -26.84 -8.34
CA THR A 30 -7.50 -25.81 -9.23
C THR A 30 -8.40 -24.59 -9.41
N ALA A 31 -9.71 -24.83 -9.51
CA ALA A 31 -10.73 -23.81 -9.58
C ALA A 31 -11.97 -24.25 -8.81
N PHE A 32 -12.59 -23.35 -8.05
CA PHE A 32 -13.86 -23.63 -7.39
C PHE A 32 -14.74 -22.38 -7.29
N ARG A 33 -16.05 -22.61 -7.23
CA ARG A 33 -17.03 -21.55 -6.99
C ARG A 33 -17.12 -21.26 -5.51
N THR A 34 -17.10 -19.99 -5.16
CA THR A 34 -17.35 -19.51 -3.81
C THR A 34 -18.22 -18.26 -3.84
N ASN A 35 -18.62 -17.78 -2.68
CA ASN A 35 -19.28 -16.51 -2.52
C ASN A 35 -18.63 -15.73 -1.36
N ASN A 36 -17.78 -14.76 -1.72
CA ASN A 36 -17.03 -13.89 -0.81
C ASN A 36 -17.64 -12.47 -0.76
N GLY A 37 -18.97 -12.35 -0.86
CA GLY A 37 -19.68 -11.07 -0.98
C GLY A 37 -20.35 -10.95 -2.33
N VAL A 38 -19.77 -11.64 -3.30
CA VAL A 38 -20.20 -11.75 -4.68
C VAL A 38 -19.91 -13.18 -5.12
N PRO A 39 -20.81 -13.84 -5.88
CA PRO A 39 -20.51 -15.10 -6.50
C PRO A 39 -19.22 -14.98 -7.34
N ALA A 40 -18.24 -15.85 -7.05
CA ALA A 40 -16.93 -15.79 -7.66
C ALA A 40 -16.42 -17.20 -8.00
N VAL A 41 -15.51 -17.26 -8.97
CA VAL A 41 -14.68 -18.44 -9.23
C VAL A 41 -13.28 -18.11 -8.70
N VAL A 42 -12.80 -18.89 -7.74
CA VAL A 42 -11.44 -18.78 -7.24
C VAL A 42 -10.54 -19.66 -8.08
N LEU A 43 -9.42 -19.11 -8.54
CA LEU A 43 -8.41 -19.77 -9.33
C LEU A 43 -7.13 -19.85 -8.50
N LEU A 44 -6.69 -21.06 -8.15
CA LEU A 44 -5.58 -21.27 -7.20
C LEU A 44 -4.33 -21.85 -7.85
N ASN A 45 -4.36 -22.22 -9.13
CA ASN A 45 -3.18 -22.75 -9.80
C ASN A 45 -2.59 -21.75 -10.83
N ARG A 46 -1.32 -21.96 -11.15
CA ARG A 46 -0.58 -21.14 -12.11
C ARG A 46 -1.17 -21.20 -13.53
N ASP A 47 -1.75 -22.32 -13.91
CA ASP A 47 -2.29 -22.51 -15.27
C ASP A 47 -3.63 -21.79 -15.47
N THR A 48 -4.35 -21.45 -14.40
CA THR A 48 -5.62 -20.72 -14.51
C THR A 48 -5.47 -19.25 -14.16
N ILE A 49 -4.50 -18.86 -13.33
CA ILE A 49 -4.33 -17.45 -12.93
C ILE A 49 -4.08 -16.52 -14.12
N GLN A 50 -3.48 -17.03 -15.20
CA GLN A 50 -3.25 -16.30 -16.45
C GLN A 50 -4.53 -15.72 -17.07
N TYR A 51 -5.69 -16.37 -16.88
CA TYR A 51 -6.97 -15.83 -17.36
C TYR A 51 -7.38 -14.54 -16.64
N VAL A 52 -7.01 -14.37 -15.37
CA VAL A 52 -7.24 -13.14 -14.59
C VAL A 52 -6.38 -11.99 -15.08
N PHE A 53 -5.27 -12.28 -15.78
CA PHE A 53 -4.37 -11.27 -16.34
C PHE A 53 -4.62 -11.00 -17.83
N ASN A 54 -5.51 -11.74 -18.49
CA ASN A 54 -5.91 -11.46 -19.87
C ASN A 54 -7.10 -10.46 -19.89
N PRO A 55 -6.88 -9.17 -20.23
CA PRO A 55 -7.93 -8.15 -20.18
C PRO A 55 -9.06 -8.33 -21.21
N GLU A 56 -8.92 -9.28 -22.15
CA GLU A 56 -9.99 -9.66 -23.09
C GLU A 56 -10.97 -10.66 -22.47
N MET A 57 -10.59 -11.32 -21.37
CA MET A 57 -11.38 -12.37 -20.72
C MET A 57 -12.25 -11.86 -19.57
N TYR A 58 -12.11 -10.60 -19.19
CA TYR A 58 -12.87 -10.00 -18.09
C TYR A 58 -13.04 -8.49 -18.26
N GLU A 59 -14.13 -7.99 -17.68
CA GLU A 59 -14.39 -6.56 -17.53
C GLU A 59 -14.23 -6.18 -16.06
N LYS A 60 -13.51 -5.08 -15.80
CA LYS A 60 -13.39 -4.52 -14.46
C LYS A 60 -14.57 -3.62 -14.18
N GLU A 61 -15.14 -3.79 -12.99
CA GLU A 61 -16.16 -2.89 -12.52
C GLU A 61 -15.53 -1.55 -12.08
N PRO A 62 -15.98 -0.41 -12.63
CA PRO A 62 -15.46 0.89 -12.23
C PRO A 62 -15.61 1.10 -10.72
N PHE A 63 -14.52 1.51 -10.07
CA PHE A 63 -14.39 1.76 -8.63
C PHE A 63 -14.50 0.55 -7.70
N TYR A 64 -14.85 -0.66 -8.14
CA TYR A 64 -15.12 -1.80 -7.25
C TYR A 64 -14.22 -3.02 -7.49
N PHE A 65 -13.80 -3.63 -6.37
CA PHE A 65 -13.28 -4.99 -6.26
C PHE A 65 -14.36 -5.86 -5.61
N GLY A 66 -15.28 -6.35 -6.43
CA GLY A 66 -16.41 -7.15 -5.96
C GLY A 66 -17.31 -6.34 -5.02
N TYR A 67 -17.21 -6.61 -3.71
CA TYR A 67 -18.03 -5.98 -2.68
C TYR A 67 -17.43 -4.69 -2.09
N LEU A 68 -16.11 -4.53 -2.23
CA LEU A 68 -15.35 -3.40 -1.71
C LEU A 68 -15.05 -2.42 -2.85
N GLY A 69 -15.25 -1.13 -2.62
CA GLY A 69 -15.08 -0.09 -3.61
C GLY A 69 -14.32 1.11 -3.08
N THR A 70 -13.84 1.90 -4.03
CA THR A 70 -13.18 3.18 -3.78
C THR A 70 -14.21 4.30 -3.74
N SER A 71 -14.12 5.15 -2.72
CA SER A 71 -15.06 6.27 -2.57
C SER A 71 -14.88 7.28 -3.70
N LYS A 72 -15.92 7.45 -4.54
CA LYS A 72 -15.93 8.43 -5.63
C LYS A 72 -15.61 9.85 -5.15
N ASP A 73 -16.12 10.24 -3.98
CA ASP A 73 -15.87 11.57 -3.40
C ASP A 73 -14.38 11.77 -3.05
N VAL A 74 -13.74 10.75 -2.45
CA VAL A 74 -12.31 10.76 -2.11
C VAL A 74 -11.45 10.78 -3.38
N MET A 75 -11.97 10.22 -4.46
CA MET A 75 -11.33 10.21 -5.78
C MET A 75 -11.74 11.40 -6.67
N ARG A 76 -12.59 12.31 -6.17
CA ARG A 76 -13.16 13.43 -6.95
C ARG A 76 -13.79 12.99 -8.28
N GLY A 77 -14.40 11.80 -8.30
CA GLY A 77 -15.03 11.21 -9.49
C GLY A 77 -14.07 10.51 -10.47
N HIS A 78 -12.76 10.49 -10.21
CA HIS A 78 -11.78 9.84 -11.09
C HIS A 78 -11.62 8.37 -10.76
N CYS A 79 -11.94 7.48 -11.70
CA CYS A 79 -11.76 6.04 -11.51
C CYS A 79 -10.25 5.66 -11.54
N PRO A 80 -9.69 5.00 -10.51
CA PRO A 80 -8.31 4.53 -10.55
C PRO A 80 -8.06 3.54 -11.70
N SER A 81 -6.85 3.56 -12.27
CA SER A 81 -6.48 2.68 -13.41
C SER A 81 -6.66 1.19 -13.12
N MET A 82 -6.53 0.77 -11.86
CA MET A 82 -6.70 -0.62 -11.46
C MET A 82 -8.13 -1.16 -11.72
N PHE A 83 -9.13 -0.28 -11.82
CA PHE A 83 -10.54 -0.59 -12.11
C PHE A 83 -10.95 -0.38 -13.57
N LEU A 84 -9.99 -0.12 -14.45
CA LEU A 84 -10.26 0.19 -15.86
C LEU A 84 -9.61 -0.85 -16.78
N ASN A 85 -10.26 -1.11 -17.91
CA ASN A 85 -9.73 -1.84 -19.07
C ASN A 85 -9.46 -0.86 -20.23
N GLY A 86 -8.91 -1.38 -21.33
CA GLY A 86 -8.81 -0.64 -22.60
C GLY A 86 -7.88 0.57 -22.55
N GLU A 87 -8.23 1.59 -23.35
CA GLU A 87 -7.38 2.75 -23.60
C GLU A 87 -7.18 3.64 -22.37
N GLU A 88 -8.24 3.89 -21.60
CA GLU A 88 -8.14 4.72 -20.39
C GLU A 88 -7.21 4.09 -19.34
N HIS A 89 -7.25 2.76 -19.20
CA HIS A 89 -6.29 2.04 -18.36
C HIS A 89 -4.85 2.23 -18.84
N ARG A 90 -4.61 2.08 -20.15
CA ARG A 90 -3.28 2.23 -20.75
C ARG A 90 -2.71 3.61 -20.49
N GLN A 91 -3.49 4.66 -20.75
CA GLN A 91 -3.06 6.05 -20.54
C GLN A 91 -2.70 6.33 -19.08
N LYS A 92 -3.58 5.97 -18.14
CA LYS A 92 -3.32 6.17 -16.71
C LYS A 92 -2.14 5.34 -16.20
N LYS A 93 -1.97 4.12 -16.70
CA LYS A 93 -0.83 3.27 -16.35
C LYS A 93 0.48 3.83 -16.91
N ALA A 94 0.48 4.35 -18.13
CA ALA A 94 1.65 4.99 -18.75
C ALA A 94 2.13 6.19 -17.93
N LEU A 95 1.21 7.09 -17.54
CA LEU A 95 1.50 8.21 -16.64
C LEU A 95 2.16 7.76 -15.33
N LEU A 96 1.61 6.72 -14.68
CA LEU A 96 2.21 6.17 -13.46
C LEU A 96 3.62 5.63 -13.70
N ILE A 97 3.81 4.86 -14.77
CA ILE A 97 5.12 4.29 -15.13
C ILE A 97 6.14 5.40 -15.35
N ASP A 98 5.78 6.47 -16.05
CA ASP A 98 6.67 7.57 -16.32
C ASP A 98 7.08 8.29 -15.02
N ALA A 99 6.12 8.65 -14.18
CA ALA A 99 6.41 9.23 -12.86
C ALA A 99 7.36 8.34 -12.04
N TYR A 100 7.13 7.02 -12.03
CA TYR A 100 8.00 6.06 -11.36
C TYR A 100 9.41 5.99 -11.96
N LYS A 101 9.55 6.01 -13.29
CA LYS A 101 10.85 6.03 -13.96
C LYS A 101 11.64 7.30 -13.62
N GLN A 102 10.98 8.44 -13.55
CA GLN A 102 11.59 9.71 -13.14
C GLN A 102 12.13 9.61 -11.70
N GLY A 103 11.33 9.09 -10.76
CA GLY A 103 11.73 8.94 -9.37
C GLY A 103 12.74 7.81 -9.11
N GLN A 104 12.85 6.82 -10.00
CA GLN A 104 13.70 5.63 -9.80
C GLN A 104 15.17 5.98 -9.54
N LYS A 105 15.70 7.03 -10.18
CA LYS A 105 17.09 7.46 -9.98
C LYS A 105 17.33 8.08 -8.61
N ALA A 106 16.35 8.82 -8.09
CA ALA A 106 16.44 9.47 -6.78
C ALA A 106 16.06 8.53 -5.62
N LEU A 107 15.25 7.51 -5.90
CA LEU A 107 14.69 6.64 -4.88
C LEU A 107 15.73 6.00 -3.95
N PRO A 108 16.88 5.45 -4.39
CA PRO A 108 17.84 4.86 -3.46
C PRO A 108 18.41 5.87 -2.44
N SER A 109 18.77 7.08 -2.88
CA SER A 109 19.36 8.10 -2.00
C SER A 109 18.31 8.69 -1.06
N VAL A 110 17.11 8.96 -1.57
CA VAL A 110 15.95 9.42 -0.78
C VAL A 110 15.53 8.37 0.25
N LEU A 111 15.42 7.11 -0.16
CA LEU A 111 15.09 5.99 0.71
C LEU A 111 16.07 5.89 1.87
N PHE A 112 17.37 5.96 1.59
CA PHE A 112 18.36 5.91 2.66
C PHE A 112 18.32 7.12 3.59
N LYS A 113 18.15 8.33 3.03
CA LYS A 113 17.95 9.55 3.81
C LYS A 113 16.77 9.39 4.79
N GLN A 114 15.65 8.85 4.30
CA GLN A 114 14.46 8.60 5.11
C GLN A 114 14.68 7.50 6.15
N ILE A 115 15.33 6.40 5.79
CA ILE A 115 15.72 5.35 6.75
C ILE A 115 16.57 5.96 7.87
N LYS A 116 17.59 6.78 7.54
CA LYS A 116 18.46 7.41 8.55
C LYS A 116 17.68 8.33 9.50
N ALA A 117 16.75 9.11 8.95
CA ALA A 117 15.91 10.01 9.74
C ALA A 117 14.96 9.23 10.67
N HIS A 118 14.13 8.34 10.11
CA HIS A 118 13.11 7.60 10.85
C HIS A 118 13.73 6.60 11.83
N PHE A 119 14.68 5.78 11.40
CA PHE A 119 15.29 4.78 12.28
C PHE A 119 16.15 5.45 13.37
N GLY A 120 16.75 6.59 13.04
CA GLY A 120 17.45 7.43 14.00
C GLY A 120 16.52 8.02 15.06
N GLU A 121 15.32 8.47 14.68
CA GLU A 121 14.27 8.90 15.62
C GLU A 121 13.82 7.73 16.50
N TRP A 122 13.46 6.58 15.90
CA TRP A 122 12.94 5.43 16.64
C TRP A 122 13.96 4.88 17.64
N SER A 123 15.26 4.99 17.34
CA SER A 123 16.34 4.57 18.26
C SER A 123 16.48 5.44 19.51
N ARG A 124 15.81 6.60 19.55
CA ARG A 124 15.82 7.52 20.70
C ARG A 124 14.56 7.39 21.56
N LEU A 125 13.59 6.59 21.11
CA LEU A 125 12.36 6.36 21.85
C LEU A 125 12.58 5.22 22.84
N ASP A 126 12.05 5.36 24.05
CA ASP A 126 12.00 4.27 25.03
C ASP A 126 11.12 3.13 24.51
N GLU A 127 10.09 3.47 23.73
CA GLU A 127 9.20 2.52 23.08
C GLU A 127 8.79 3.07 21.71
N VAL A 128 8.72 2.20 20.70
CA VAL A 128 8.22 2.55 19.37
C VAL A 128 6.78 2.04 19.24
N PRO A 129 5.77 2.89 19.47
CA PRO A 129 4.38 2.51 19.27
C PRO A 129 4.02 2.51 17.78
N ASP A 130 3.00 1.71 17.44
CA ASP A 130 2.37 1.67 16.11
C ASP A 130 3.41 1.54 14.98
N PHE A 131 4.27 0.53 15.12
CA PHE A 131 5.41 0.32 14.24
C PHE A 131 4.99 0.22 12.77
N GLU A 132 3.84 -0.38 12.46
CA GLU A 132 3.31 -0.51 11.11
C GLU A 132 2.96 0.85 10.48
N ASP A 133 2.34 1.75 11.26
CA ASP A 133 2.00 3.09 10.78
C ASP A 133 3.28 3.93 10.58
N ARG A 134 4.26 3.78 11.46
CA ARG A 134 5.58 4.40 11.28
C ARG A 134 6.31 3.88 10.05
N VAL A 135 6.22 2.58 9.78
CA VAL A 135 6.73 1.97 8.55
C VAL A 135 6.03 2.59 7.33
N PHE A 136 4.70 2.68 7.36
CA PHE A 136 3.94 3.34 6.29
C PHE A 136 4.36 4.79 6.07
N HIS A 137 4.54 5.57 7.14
CA HIS A 137 4.95 6.97 7.05
C HIS A 137 6.31 7.11 6.37
N PHE A 138 7.31 6.35 6.79
CA PHE A 138 8.63 6.43 6.15
C PHE A 138 8.55 6.05 4.67
N PHE A 139 7.84 4.96 4.31
CA PHE A 139 7.72 4.53 2.92
C PHE A 139 7.01 5.59 2.07
N SER A 140 5.93 6.17 2.60
CA SER A 140 5.16 7.22 1.93
C SER A 140 6.00 8.48 1.72
N GLU A 141 6.74 8.93 2.74
CA GLU A 141 7.63 10.08 2.63
C GLU A 141 8.78 9.83 1.64
N ALA A 142 9.38 8.64 1.67
CA ALA A 142 10.45 8.28 0.73
C ALA A 142 9.96 8.24 -0.70
N LEU A 143 8.79 7.64 -0.93
CA LEU A 143 8.23 7.54 -2.28
C LEU A 143 7.83 8.91 -2.82
N THR A 144 7.15 9.71 -2.00
CA THR A 144 6.71 11.05 -2.40
C THR A 144 7.89 11.98 -2.63
N GLU A 145 8.93 11.93 -1.80
CA GLU A 145 10.16 12.70 -2.03
C GLU A 145 10.89 12.26 -3.29
N ALA A 146 10.93 10.96 -3.60
CA ALA A 146 11.54 10.47 -4.82
C ALA A 146 10.77 10.88 -6.08
N LEU A 147 9.43 10.81 -6.06
CA LEU A 147 8.58 11.10 -7.21
C LEU A 147 8.38 12.61 -7.41
N PHE A 148 8.14 13.35 -6.33
CA PHE A 148 7.74 14.75 -6.37
C PHE A 148 8.90 15.70 -6.04
N GLY A 149 10.06 15.17 -5.60
CA GLY A 149 11.17 16.00 -5.12
C GLY A 149 10.93 16.60 -3.73
N ARG A 150 9.78 16.29 -3.10
CA ARG A 150 9.42 16.71 -1.75
C ARG A 150 8.59 15.64 -1.05
N LYS A 151 8.80 15.49 0.26
CA LYS A 151 7.99 14.57 1.06
C LYS A 151 6.58 15.14 1.25
N VAL A 152 5.58 14.27 1.10
CA VAL A 152 4.22 14.51 1.56
C VAL A 152 4.09 13.84 2.93
N ASP A 153 3.43 14.52 3.87
CA ASP A 153 3.23 14.02 5.21
C ASP A 153 2.58 12.62 5.21
N GLY A 154 3.27 11.66 5.83
CA GLY A 154 2.85 10.26 5.84
C GLY A 154 1.50 10.04 6.53
N GLN A 155 1.18 10.83 7.56
CA GLN A 155 -0.08 10.74 8.28
C GLN A 155 -1.26 11.21 7.41
N LEU A 156 -1.06 12.25 6.61
CA LEU A 156 -2.04 12.68 5.60
C LEU A 156 -2.25 11.60 4.54
N CYS A 157 -1.17 11.03 4.00
CA CYS A 157 -1.27 9.91 3.04
C CYS A 157 -2.02 8.72 3.64
N ARG A 158 -1.76 8.38 4.90
CA ARG A 158 -2.43 7.29 5.63
C ARG A 158 -3.91 7.60 5.85
N THR A 159 -4.23 8.83 6.23
CA THR A 159 -5.61 9.30 6.43
C THR A 159 -6.40 9.20 5.14
N TRP A 160 -5.83 9.63 4.02
CA TRP A 160 -6.44 9.49 2.70
C TRP A 160 -6.61 8.03 2.29
N LEU A 161 -5.57 7.21 2.42
CA LEU A 161 -5.62 5.78 2.08
C LEU A 161 -6.68 5.03 2.90
N ASN A 162 -6.77 5.33 4.20
CA ASN A 162 -7.79 4.77 5.08
C ASN A 162 -9.21 5.21 4.70
N GLY A 163 -9.34 6.34 4.01
CA GLY A 163 -10.58 6.85 3.42
C GLY A 163 -10.98 6.20 2.10
N LEU A 164 -10.00 5.65 1.38
CA LEU A 164 -10.13 5.24 -0.01
C LEU A 164 -11.06 4.03 -0.17
N LEU A 165 -10.79 2.94 0.56
CA LEU A 165 -11.52 1.66 0.48
C LEU A 165 -12.68 1.59 1.48
N ASN A 166 -13.65 2.49 1.34
CA ASN A 166 -14.77 2.62 2.29
C ASN A 166 -16.15 2.58 1.64
N ASP A 167 -16.23 2.23 0.35
CA ASP A 167 -17.51 2.07 -0.31
C ASP A 167 -17.85 0.58 -0.39
N PHE A 168 -18.92 0.17 0.28
CA PHE A 168 -19.34 -1.22 0.31
C PHE A 168 -20.72 -1.32 -0.33
N LYS A 169 -20.99 -2.38 -1.09
CA LYS A 169 -22.32 -2.65 -1.66
C LYS A 169 -23.30 -3.17 -0.60
N THR A 170 -23.44 -2.41 0.48
CA THR A 170 -24.32 -2.70 1.61
C THR A 170 -25.38 -1.63 1.75
N TRP A 171 -26.57 -2.03 2.23
CA TRP A 171 -27.59 -1.10 2.69
C TRP A 171 -27.39 -0.70 4.17
N ILE A 172 -26.48 -1.37 4.89
CA ILE A 172 -26.20 -1.06 6.29
C ILE A 172 -25.28 0.16 6.40
N PRO A 173 -25.69 1.23 7.11
CA PRO A 173 -24.80 2.34 7.37
C PRO A 173 -23.61 1.91 8.24
N MET A 174 -22.40 2.30 7.85
CA MET A 174 -21.17 2.04 8.59
C MET A 174 -20.54 3.35 9.05
N PRO A 175 -20.90 3.86 10.25
CA PRO A 175 -20.45 5.18 10.72
C PRO A 175 -18.93 5.33 10.79
N SER A 176 -18.21 4.27 11.14
CA SER A 176 -16.75 4.27 11.17
C SER A 176 -16.14 4.53 9.78
N MET A 177 -16.70 3.92 8.73
CA MET A 177 -16.28 4.13 7.35
C MET A 177 -16.67 5.52 6.83
N ALA A 178 -17.85 6.03 7.21
CA ALA A 178 -18.28 7.39 6.89
C ALA A 178 -17.34 8.43 7.53
N ARG A 179 -16.88 8.20 8.76
CA ARG A 179 -15.86 9.04 9.42
C ARG A 179 -14.53 9.01 8.67
N LYS A 180 -14.02 7.83 8.33
CA LYS A 180 -12.77 7.69 7.56
C LYS A 180 -12.84 8.40 6.20
N ARG A 181 -13.95 8.25 5.49
CA ARG A 181 -14.23 8.93 4.21
C ARG A 181 -14.15 10.45 4.35
N ARG A 182 -14.79 11.02 5.38
CA ARG A 182 -14.77 12.46 5.65
C ARG A 182 -13.36 12.98 5.91
N LEU A 183 -12.61 12.30 6.79
CA LEU A 183 -11.22 12.68 7.10
C LEU A 183 -10.33 12.64 5.85
N ALA A 184 -10.54 11.67 4.96
CA ALA A 184 -9.81 11.62 3.71
C ALA A 184 -10.19 12.75 2.75
N ILE A 185 -11.47 13.13 2.66
CA ILE A 185 -11.90 14.30 1.87
C ILE A 185 -11.23 15.57 2.41
N GLU A 186 -11.18 15.74 3.72
CA GLU A 186 -10.53 16.88 4.38
C GLU A 186 -9.01 16.91 4.14
N ALA A 187 -8.36 15.75 3.95
CA ALA A 187 -6.94 15.66 3.65
C ALA A 187 -6.58 16.01 2.20
N ILE A 188 -7.51 15.87 1.24
CA ILE A 188 -7.25 16.06 -0.19
C ILE A 188 -6.65 17.43 -0.52
N PRO A 189 -7.21 18.57 -0.07
CA PRO A 189 -6.65 19.88 -0.43
C PRO A 189 -5.21 20.06 0.01
N VAL A 190 -4.84 19.51 1.18
CA VAL A 190 -3.49 19.62 1.73
C VAL A 190 -2.51 18.76 0.93
N MET A 191 -2.89 17.53 0.60
CA MET A 191 -2.07 16.66 -0.25
C MET A 191 -1.93 17.21 -1.67
N TRP A 192 -3.02 17.74 -2.24
CA TRP A 192 -3.04 18.30 -3.59
C TRP A 192 -2.09 19.50 -3.68
N LYS A 193 -2.17 20.42 -2.73
CA LYS A 193 -1.23 21.54 -2.62
C LYS A 193 0.22 21.06 -2.53
N ALA A 194 0.48 20.00 -1.75
CA ALA A 194 1.82 19.44 -1.64
C ALA A 194 2.33 18.83 -2.96
N ILE A 195 1.44 18.31 -3.81
CA ILE A 195 1.77 17.79 -5.14
C ILE A 195 1.94 18.93 -6.16
N GLU A 196 1.08 19.96 -6.14
CA GLU A 196 1.19 21.11 -7.06
C GLU A 196 2.49 21.89 -6.86
N GLU A 197 2.93 22.01 -5.61
CA GLU A 197 4.18 22.68 -5.26
C GLU A 197 5.41 21.77 -5.41
N ALA A 198 5.28 20.60 -6.06
CA ALA A 198 6.36 19.66 -6.28
C ALA A 198 7.26 20.10 -7.46
N PRO A 199 8.58 20.24 -7.27
CA PRO A 199 9.48 20.71 -8.33
C PRO A 199 9.56 19.77 -9.54
N ASN A 200 9.26 18.49 -9.37
CA ASN A 200 9.39 17.47 -10.42
C ASN A 200 8.04 17.07 -11.05
N TRP A 201 6.95 17.79 -10.78
CA TRP A 201 5.68 17.50 -11.43
C TRP A 201 5.72 17.97 -12.89
N THR A 202 5.82 17.02 -13.82
CA THR A 202 5.68 17.26 -15.27
C THR A 202 4.50 16.47 -15.80
N GLU A 203 3.72 17.04 -16.74
CA GLU A 203 2.73 16.27 -17.49
C GLU A 203 3.49 15.24 -18.35
N ALA A 204 3.30 13.95 -18.06
CA ALA A 204 4.04 12.88 -18.71
C ALA A 204 3.68 12.73 -20.19
N TYR A 205 4.70 12.51 -21.01
CA TYR A 205 4.63 12.08 -22.41
C TYR A 205 5.41 10.77 -22.57
N ASP A 206 4.69 9.68 -22.88
CA ASP A 206 5.09 8.49 -23.68
C ASP A 206 4.23 7.28 -23.24
N PHE A 207 3.54 6.65 -24.19
CA PHE A 207 2.39 5.75 -23.94
C PHE A 207 2.68 4.25 -24.09
N ASP A 208 3.92 3.84 -24.39
CA ASP A 208 4.16 2.49 -24.95
C ASP A 208 4.86 1.49 -24.00
N SER A 209 4.72 1.63 -22.68
CA SER A 209 5.33 0.71 -21.70
C SER A 209 4.31 -0.18 -20.99
N HIS A 210 4.35 -1.49 -21.25
CA HIS A 210 3.49 -2.48 -20.58
C HIS A 210 4.04 -3.00 -19.24
N HIS A 211 5.30 -2.73 -18.91
CA HIS A 211 5.93 -3.16 -17.65
C HIS A 211 5.52 -2.28 -16.46
N CYS A 212 5.07 -2.89 -15.36
CA CYS A 212 4.71 -2.17 -14.14
C CYS A 212 5.96 -1.75 -13.36
N ALA A 213 6.48 -0.53 -13.60
CA ALA A 213 7.62 0.01 -12.85
C ALA A 213 7.38 0.04 -11.33
N GLY A 214 6.11 0.15 -10.89
CA GLY A 214 5.74 0.11 -9.48
C GLY A 214 6.10 -1.21 -8.78
N GLN A 215 6.11 -2.35 -9.50
CA GLN A 215 6.52 -3.63 -8.93
C GLN A 215 8.02 -3.63 -8.59
N ASP A 216 8.86 -3.17 -9.51
CA ASP A 216 10.31 -3.12 -9.31
C ASP A 216 10.69 -2.12 -8.21
N ILE A 217 9.99 -0.99 -8.15
CA ILE A 217 10.16 0.01 -7.09
C ILE A 217 9.74 -0.57 -5.75
N ALA A 218 8.55 -1.17 -5.63
CA ALA A 218 8.11 -1.78 -4.39
C ALA A 218 9.09 -2.87 -3.91
N PHE A 219 9.56 -3.74 -4.81
CA PHE A 219 10.56 -4.76 -4.47
C PHE A 219 11.90 -4.14 -4.07
N LEU A 220 12.37 -3.11 -4.77
CA LEU A 220 13.61 -2.42 -4.43
C LEU A 220 13.52 -1.79 -3.04
N THR A 221 12.47 -0.99 -2.80
CA THR A 221 12.28 -0.31 -1.52
C THR A 221 12.13 -1.32 -0.40
N MET A 222 11.32 -2.38 -0.59
CA MET A 222 11.15 -3.44 0.41
C MET A 222 12.47 -4.19 0.68
N LYS A 223 13.19 -4.64 -0.35
CA LYS A 223 14.47 -5.36 -0.18
C LYS A 223 15.53 -4.50 0.51
N ALA A 224 15.66 -3.24 0.10
CA ALA A 224 16.62 -2.32 0.69
C ALA A 224 16.30 -2.03 2.16
N THR A 225 15.04 -1.73 2.48
CA THR A 225 14.61 -1.51 3.87
C THR A 225 14.79 -2.75 4.73
N LEU A 226 14.40 -3.93 4.25
CA LEU A 226 14.60 -5.19 4.97
C LEU A 226 16.08 -5.50 5.17
N ALA A 227 16.93 -5.26 4.17
CA ALA A 227 18.37 -5.42 4.31
C ALA A 227 18.94 -4.49 5.40
N VAL A 228 18.49 -3.23 5.46
CA VAL A 228 18.94 -2.33 6.52
C VAL A 228 18.43 -2.75 7.89
N LEU A 229 17.15 -3.13 7.97
CA LEU A 229 16.54 -3.61 9.20
C LEU A 229 17.33 -4.83 9.70
N LEU A 230 17.45 -5.89 8.91
CA LEU A 230 18.09 -7.15 9.28
C LEU A 230 19.59 -7.04 9.59
N CYS A 231 20.33 -6.17 8.89
CA CYS A 231 21.79 -6.11 9.03
C CYS A 231 22.28 -5.05 10.01
N TYR A 232 21.54 -3.96 10.20
CA TYR A 232 22.01 -2.78 10.94
C TYR A 232 21.10 -2.34 12.07
N CYS A 233 19.97 -3.03 12.28
CA CYS A 233 19.09 -2.75 13.40
C CYS A 233 19.11 -3.89 14.42
N SER A 234 18.74 -3.57 15.65
CA SER A 234 18.40 -4.53 16.71
C SER A 234 17.12 -4.04 17.35
N TRP A 235 16.15 -4.93 17.52
CA TRP A 235 14.84 -4.58 18.07
C TRP A 235 14.31 -5.69 18.95
N GLU A 236 13.41 -5.31 19.85
CA GLU A 236 12.71 -6.21 20.74
C GLU A 236 11.22 -5.87 20.68
N LEU A 237 10.39 -6.89 20.46
CA LEU A 237 8.94 -6.75 20.46
C LEU A 237 8.44 -6.64 21.89
N LYS A 238 7.46 -5.77 22.11
CA LYS A 238 6.75 -5.72 23.40
C LYS A 238 5.97 -7.01 23.65
N ASP A 239 5.22 -7.41 22.62
CA ASP A 239 4.39 -8.58 22.61
C ASP A 239 4.55 -9.29 21.27
N ALA A 240 4.42 -10.61 21.26
CA ALA A 240 4.40 -11.36 20.01
C ALA A 240 3.15 -10.98 19.20
N PRO A 241 3.29 -10.59 17.92
CA PRO A 241 2.12 -10.30 17.09
C PRO A 241 1.26 -11.55 16.94
N VAL A 242 -0.04 -11.37 17.14
CA VAL A 242 -1.06 -12.43 17.01
C VAL A 242 -1.81 -12.20 15.71
N TRP A 243 -1.99 -13.23 14.89
CA TRP A 243 -2.87 -13.18 13.73
C TRP A 243 -4.05 -14.11 13.96
N SER A 244 -5.22 -13.54 14.23
CA SER A 244 -6.48 -14.29 14.12
C SER A 244 -6.90 -14.43 12.66
N ASP A 245 -7.81 -15.37 12.40
CA ASP A 245 -8.41 -15.63 11.09
C ASP A 245 -9.30 -14.46 10.57
N LYS A 246 -9.21 -13.26 11.16
CA LYS A 246 -10.04 -12.11 10.77
C LYS A 246 -9.61 -11.58 9.39
N THR A 247 -10.48 -11.77 8.41
CA THR A 247 -10.31 -11.42 6.99
C THR A 247 -9.89 -9.98 6.72
N LEU A 248 -10.37 -9.02 7.52
CA LEU A 248 -10.21 -7.60 7.24
C LEU A 248 -8.85 -7.03 7.62
N ARG A 249 -7.94 -7.83 8.20
CA ARG A 249 -6.65 -7.33 8.64
C ARG A 249 -5.68 -7.02 7.51
N VAL A 250 -5.91 -7.52 6.28
CA VAL A 250 -5.05 -7.28 5.10
C VAL A 250 -3.56 -7.45 5.46
N GLY A 251 -3.22 -8.55 6.15
CA GLY A 251 -1.85 -8.87 6.56
C GLY A 251 -1.35 -8.23 7.86
N ASN A 252 -2.16 -7.43 8.56
CA ASN A 252 -1.77 -6.84 9.85
C ASN A 252 -2.06 -7.79 11.04
N PRO A 253 -1.27 -7.73 12.13
CA PRO A 253 -1.56 -8.44 13.35
C PRO A 253 -2.78 -7.85 14.09
N ASP A 254 -3.19 -8.54 15.15
CA ASP A 254 -4.38 -8.21 15.91
C ASP A 254 -4.24 -6.93 16.73
N ASP A 255 -3.10 -6.77 17.36
CA ASP A 255 -2.76 -5.55 18.07
C ASP A 255 -1.64 -4.84 17.32
N PRO A 256 -1.60 -3.50 17.35
CA PRO A 256 -0.50 -2.76 16.76
C PRO A 256 0.84 -3.26 17.28
N VAL A 257 1.80 -3.44 16.39
CA VAL A 257 3.15 -3.87 16.76
C VAL A 257 3.84 -2.74 17.53
N ARG A 258 4.38 -3.10 18.69
CA ARG A 258 5.12 -2.19 19.57
C ARG A 258 6.51 -2.74 19.81
N LEU A 259 7.52 -1.88 19.76
CA LEU A 259 8.90 -2.26 20.06
C LEU A 259 9.30 -1.67 21.42
N THR A 260 9.70 -2.51 22.37
CA THR A 260 10.30 -2.07 23.66
C THR A 260 11.73 -1.60 23.49
N ARG A 261 12.37 -1.98 22.39
CA ARG A 261 13.70 -1.53 22.04
C ARG A 261 13.82 -1.45 20.54
N PHE A 262 14.44 -0.38 20.06
CA PHE A 262 14.92 -0.27 18.69
C PHE A 262 16.29 0.41 18.71
N SER A 263 17.23 -0.11 17.95
CA SER A 263 18.59 0.42 17.86
C SER A 263 19.07 0.32 16.43
N PHE A 264 19.51 1.43 15.88
CA PHE A 264 20.01 1.53 14.50
C PHE A 264 21.48 1.94 14.47
N ARG A 265 22.31 1.11 13.84
CA ARG A 265 23.74 1.37 13.63
C ARG A 265 23.96 2.26 12.40
N SER A 266 23.52 3.51 12.49
CA SER A 266 23.49 4.47 11.37
C SER A 266 24.84 4.63 10.66
N GLU A 267 25.94 4.71 11.41
CA GLU A 267 27.29 4.83 10.87
C GLU A 267 27.73 3.60 10.07
N GLN A 268 27.40 2.40 10.55
CA GLN A 268 27.72 1.15 9.85
C GLN A 268 26.89 1.01 8.58
N ALA A 269 25.59 1.34 8.65
CA ALA A 269 24.69 1.33 7.50
C ALA A 269 25.13 2.33 6.43
N GLY A 270 25.51 3.55 6.81
CA GLY A 270 25.99 4.59 5.88
C GLY A 270 27.25 4.17 5.14
N ARG A 271 28.23 3.59 5.85
CA ARG A 271 29.45 3.05 5.24
C ARG A 271 29.16 1.93 4.24
N ALA A 272 28.32 0.97 4.62
CA ALA A 272 28.00 -0.17 3.76
C ALA A 272 27.23 0.21 2.50
N LEU A 273 26.41 1.26 2.58
CA LEU A 273 25.61 1.76 1.46
C LEU A 273 26.33 2.84 0.63
N GLY A 274 27.59 3.15 0.96
CA GLY A 274 28.42 4.09 0.20
C GLY A 274 28.00 5.56 0.36
N ILE A 275 27.26 5.90 1.42
CA ILE A 275 26.72 7.24 1.65
C ILE A 275 27.60 7.93 2.68
N ARG A 276 28.50 8.80 2.20
CA ARG A 276 29.44 9.55 3.05
C ARG A 276 28.70 10.58 3.91
N PRO A 277 29.17 10.86 5.14
CA PRO A 277 28.58 11.88 6.02
C PRO A 277 28.50 13.29 5.39
N ASP A 278 29.34 13.56 4.38
CA ASP A 278 29.57 14.91 3.85
C ASP A 278 28.86 15.20 2.51
N ASN A 279 28.04 14.27 1.99
CA ASN A 279 27.25 14.54 0.77
C ASN A 279 25.96 15.30 1.09
N THR A 280 26.10 16.52 1.61
CA THR A 280 25.26 17.61 1.11
C THR A 280 25.65 17.80 -0.34
N TYR A 281 24.81 17.34 -1.27
CA TYR A 281 25.00 17.69 -2.68
C TYR A 281 25.12 19.22 -2.77
N PRO A 282 26.23 19.75 -3.31
CA PRO A 282 26.31 21.17 -3.61
C PRO A 282 25.27 21.44 -4.69
N ASN A 283 24.39 22.40 -4.40
CA ASN A 283 23.45 23.07 -5.30
C ASN A 283 23.41 22.51 -6.73
N SER A 284 22.31 21.81 -7.06
CA SER A 284 21.86 21.72 -8.44
C SER A 284 21.60 23.14 -8.96
N ILE A 285 22.51 23.61 -9.82
CA ILE A 285 22.28 24.73 -10.75
C ILE A 285 21.42 24.20 -11.89
#